data_AF-A0A1Q3BKA7-F1
#
_entry.id   AF-A0A1Q3BKA7-F1
#
_cell.length_a   1.000
_cell.length_b   1.000
_cell.length_c   1.000
_cell.angle_alpha   90.00
_cell.angle_beta   90.00
_cell.angle_gamma   90.00
#
_symmetry.space_group_name_H-M   'P 1'
#
loop_
_entity.id
_entity.type
_entity.pdbx_description
1 polymer ?
#
loop_
_entity_poly.entity_id
_entity_poly.type
_entity_poly.pdbx_seq_one_letter_code
_entity_poly.pdbx_strand_id
1 'polypeptide(L)'
;YAKKILKKFKLLECKHVCIPIAPATNLSKIDDAKKVDPTYFKSLVGSLTYLTCTRPDILYDVGFVSRYLENLSALHMKTTKRILCYLYGTLDFGISYSSSKNFNL
;
A
#
# COMPACT_ATOMS: atom_id res chain seq x y z
N TYR A 1 -3.84 8.66 9.08
CA TYR A 1 -2.72 7.69 9.17
C TYR A 1 -1.87 7.65 7.89
N ALA A 2 -2.47 7.66 6.68
CA ALA A 2 -1.75 7.60 5.39
C ALA A 2 -0.53 8.54 5.26
N LYS A 3 -0.68 9.83 5.61
CA LYS A 3 0.43 10.82 5.60
C LYS A 3 1.65 10.40 6.44
N LYS A 4 1.43 9.71 7.57
CA LYS A 4 2.52 9.18 8.43
C LYS A 4 3.30 8.07 7.73
N ILE A 5 2.61 7.17 7.03
CA ILE A 5 3.23 6.10 6.23
C ILE A 5 4.07 6.72 5.12
N LEU A 6 3.52 7.67 4.37
CA LEU A 6 4.25 8.33 3.29
C LEU A 6 5.51 9.05 3.79
N LYS A 7 5.44 9.70 4.96
CA LYS A 7 6.61 10.30 5.60
C LYS A 7 7.66 9.26 5.99
N LYS A 8 7.24 8.15 6.63
CA LYS A 8 8.11 7.05 7.06
C LYS A 8 8.89 6.45 5.90
N PHE A 9 8.26 6.31 4.73
CA PHE A 9 8.86 5.70 3.54
C PHE A 9 9.37 6.71 2.51
N LYS A 10 9.48 8.01 2.88
CA LYS A 10 10.00 9.10 2.04
C LYS A 10 9.28 9.24 0.68
N LEU A 11 7.96 9.17 0.68
CA LEU A 11 7.10 9.24 -0.52
C LEU A 11 6.07 10.38 -0.46
N LEU A 12 6.37 11.44 0.29
CA LEU A 12 5.54 12.65 0.35
C LEU A 12 5.64 13.55 -0.90
N GLU A 13 6.52 13.21 -1.84
CA GLU A 13 6.74 13.95 -3.09
C GLU A 13 6.72 12.99 -4.30
N CYS A 14 6.08 11.83 -4.15
CA CYS A 14 5.98 10.90 -5.27
C CYS A 14 5.07 11.44 -6.37
N LYS A 15 5.40 11.16 -7.63
CA LYS A 15 4.46 11.39 -8.75
C LYS A 15 3.17 10.61 -8.50
N HIS A 16 2.05 11.33 -8.47
CA HIS A 16 0.73 10.73 -8.33
C HIS A 16 0.46 9.69 -9.43
N VAL A 17 -0.16 8.57 -9.04
CA VAL A 17 -0.61 7.52 -9.94
C VAL A 17 -2.11 7.31 -9.73
N CYS A 18 -2.88 7.31 -10.81
CA CYS A 18 -4.34 7.19 -10.74
C CYS A 18 -4.83 5.78 -10.30
N ILE A 19 -4.02 4.74 -10.52
CA ILE A 19 -4.38 3.34 -10.22
C ILE A 19 -3.25 2.69 -9.40
N PRO A 20 -3.56 2.05 -8.26
CA PRO A 20 -2.55 1.49 -7.34
C PRO A 20 -1.71 0.37 -7.98
N ILE A 21 -2.34 -0.56 -8.69
CA ILE A 21 -1.67 -1.61 -9.47
C ILE A 21 -2.15 -1.58 -10.92
N ALA A 22 -1.23 -1.74 -11.87
CA ALA A 22 -1.59 -1.77 -13.28
C ALA A 22 -2.32 -3.09 -13.63
N PRO A 23 -3.33 -3.06 -14.52
CA PRO A 23 -3.91 -4.28 -15.08
C PRO A 23 -2.81 -5.17 -15.70
N ALA A 24 -2.93 -6.48 -15.55
CA ALA A 24 -1.96 -7.47 -16.03
C ALA A 24 -0.54 -7.39 -15.42
N THR A 25 -0.40 -6.85 -14.20
CA THR A 25 0.87 -6.93 -13.46
C THR A 25 1.16 -8.39 -13.07
N ASN A 26 2.01 -9.06 -13.84
CA ASN A 26 2.50 -10.40 -13.53
C ASN A 26 3.70 -10.31 -12.57
N LEU A 27 3.46 -10.62 -11.29
CA LEU A 27 4.53 -10.80 -10.30
C LEU A 27 4.83 -12.30 -10.16
N SER A 28 6.02 -12.74 -10.59
CA SER A 28 6.46 -14.11 -10.41
C SER A 28 7.01 -14.33 -8.99
N LYS A 29 6.78 -15.51 -8.42
CA LYS A 29 7.35 -15.88 -7.10
C LYS A 29 8.86 -16.11 -7.16
N ILE A 30 9.37 -16.43 -8.35
CA ILE A 30 10.77 -16.62 -8.67
C ILE A 30 11.07 -15.60 -9.74
N ASP A 31 11.90 -14.63 -9.40
CA ASP A 31 12.36 -13.57 -10.28
C ASP A 31 13.86 -13.41 -10.00
N ASP A 32 14.68 -13.30 -11.04
CA ASP A 32 16.13 -13.14 -10.95
C ASP A 32 16.53 -11.74 -10.43
N ALA A 33 15.54 -10.91 -10.13
CA ALA A 33 15.72 -9.58 -9.58
C ALA A 33 16.41 -9.58 -8.20
N LYS A 34 17.19 -8.52 -7.98
CA LYS A 34 17.93 -8.28 -6.74
C LYS A 34 17.01 -8.35 -5.52
N LYS A 35 17.37 -9.21 -4.55
CA LYS A 35 16.69 -9.30 -3.26
C LYS A 35 16.73 -7.95 -2.54
N VAL A 36 15.58 -7.57 -1.98
CA VAL A 36 15.41 -6.34 -1.20
C VAL A 36 15.43 -6.69 0.29
N ASP A 37 15.79 -5.74 1.15
CA ASP A 37 15.73 -5.93 2.61
C ASP A 37 14.32 -6.38 3.04
N PRO A 38 14.16 -7.62 3.53
CA PRO A 38 12.87 -8.18 3.88
C PRO A 38 12.23 -7.45 5.06
N THR A 39 13.04 -6.89 5.97
CA THR A 39 12.54 -6.20 7.16
C THR A 39 11.82 -4.92 6.78
N TYR A 40 12.45 -4.12 5.90
CA TYR A 40 11.89 -2.87 5.40
C TYR A 40 10.56 -3.10 4.67
N PHE A 41 10.50 -4.09 3.79
CA PHE A 41 9.27 -4.37 3.04
C PHE A 41 8.17 -5.00 3.89
N LYS A 42 8.49 -5.91 4.83
CA LYS A 42 7.50 -6.44 5.78
C LYS A 42 6.89 -5.31 6.63
N SER A 43 7.72 -4.37 7.08
CA SER A 43 7.25 -3.17 7.80
C SER A 43 6.33 -2.31 6.92
N LEU A 44 6.63 -2.20 5.64
CA LEU A 44 5.81 -1.46 4.67
C LEU A 44 4.46 -2.13 4.43
N VAL A 45 4.46 -3.41 4.08
CA VAL A 45 3.22 -4.18 3.85
C VAL A 45 2.36 -4.20 5.11
N GLY A 46 2.94 -4.41 6.29
CA GLY A 46 2.18 -4.35 7.55
C GLY A 46 1.55 -2.97 7.80
N SER A 47 2.25 -1.88 7.47
CA SER A 47 1.69 -0.53 7.56
C SER A 47 0.51 -0.33 6.60
N LEU A 48 0.62 -0.86 5.38
CA LEU A 48 -0.46 -0.83 4.39
C LEU A 48 -1.66 -1.67 4.81
N THR A 49 -1.44 -2.89 5.34
CA THR A 49 -2.50 -3.76 5.87
C THR A 49 -3.27 -3.08 7.00
N TYR A 50 -2.63 -2.28 7.84
CA TYR A 50 -3.37 -1.50 8.83
C TYR A 50 -4.20 -0.37 8.19
N LEU A 51 -3.66 0.28 7.15
CA LEU A 51 -4.36 1.37 6.47
C LEU A 51 -5.65 0.92 5.77
N THR A 52 -5.73 -0.34 5.31
CA THR A 52 -6.92 -0.87 4.62
C THR A 52 -8.19 -0.78 5.46
N CYS A 53 -8.09 -0.75 6.80
CA CYS A 53 -9.24 -0.53 7.68
C CYS A 53 -9.96 0.80 7.42
N THR A 54 -9.23 1.83 6.99
CA THR A 54 -9.79 3.17 6.66
C THR A 54 -9.80 3.45 5.16
N ARG A 55 -9.17 2.58 4.37
CA ARG A 55 -8.94 2.69 2.93
C ARG A 55 -9.18 1.35 2.24
N PRO A 56 -10.45 0.89 2.17
CA PRO A 56 -10.77 -0.40 1.55
C PRO A 56 -10.49 -0.42 0.04
N ASP A 57 -10.38 0.75 -0.60
CA ASP A 57 -10.08 0.91 -2.02
C ASP A 57 -8.72 0.29 -2.43
N ILE A 58 -7.77 0.16 -1.50
CA ILE A 58 -6.46 -0.48 -1.74
C ILE A 58 -6.35 -1.90 -1.19
N LEU A 59 -7.43 -2.46 -0.62
CA LEU A 59 -7.39 -3.76 0.07
C LEU A 59 -6.89 -4.88 -0.83
N TYR A 60 -7.40 -4.92 -2.06
CA TYR A 60 -6.99 -5.91 -3.05
C TYR A 60 -5.50 -5.80 -3.38
N ASP A 61 -5.00 -4.58 -3.61
CA ASP A 61 -3.61 -4.35 -3.99
C ASP A 61 -2.63 -4.75 -2.89
N VAL A 62 -2.98 -4.44 -1.64
CA VAL A 62 -2.19 -4.81 -0.48
C VAL A 62 -2.19 -6.33 -0.28
N GLY A 63 -3.35 -6.98 -0.42
CA GLY A 63 -3.46 -8.44 -0.37
C GLY A 63 -2.71 -9.13 -1.52
N PHE A 64 -2.69 -8.52 -2.71
CA PHE A 64 -1.95 -9.03 -3.85
C PHE A 64 -0.44 -9.08 -3.56
N VAL A 65 0.11 -7.99 -3.01
CA VAL A 65 1.54 -7.83 -2.69
C VAL A 65 1.97 -8.65 -1.46
N SER A 66 1.10 -8.85 -0.47
CA SER A 66 1.44 -9.58 0.75
C SER A 66 1.80 -11.05 0.50
N ARG A 67 1.36 -11.63 -0.61
CA ARG A 67 1.70 -13.01 -1.03
C ARG A 67 3.19 -13.23 -1.33
N TYR A 68 3.96 -12.15 -1.48
CA TYR A 68 5.36 -12.19 -1.87
C TYR A 68 6.32 -11.80 -0.73
N LEU A 69 5.86 -11.88 0.53
CA LEU A 69 6.65 -11.54 1.73
C LEU A 69 7.79 -12.54 2.06
N GLU A 70 7.80 -13.71 1.45
CA GLU A 70 8.87 -14.72 1.60
C GLU A 70 9.98 -14.54 0.57
N ASN A 71 9.61 -14.24 -0.69
CA ASN A 71 10.54 -14.05 -1.81
C ASN A 71 10.32 -12.67 -2.45
N LEU A 72 10.98 -11.67 -1.89
CA LEU A 72 10.85 -10.29 -2.34
C LEU A 72 11.85 -9.95 -3.46
N SER A 73 11.30 -9.59 -4.61
CA SER A 73 12.02 -9.00 -5.73
C SER A 73 11.93 -7.47 -5.72
N ALA A 74 12.87 -6.80 -6.39
CA ALA A 74 12.80 -5.39 -6.69
C ALA A 74 11.48 -4.99 -7.43
N LEU A 75 10.90 -5.89 -8.23
CA LEU A 75 9.60 -5.69 -8.87
C LEU A 75 8.45 -5.62 -7.86
N HIS A 76 8.48 -6.46 -6.83
CA HIS A 76 7.51 -6.43 -5.73
C HIS A 76 7.59 -5.09 -5.01
N MET A 77 8.80 -4.64 -4.67
CA MET A 77 9.02 -3.34 -4.04
C MET A 77 8.53 -2.17 -4.90
N LYS A 78 8.77 -2.20 -6.23
CA LYS A 78 8.28 -1.17 -7.16
C LYS A 78 6.75 -1.10 -7.15
N THR A 79 6.08 -2.25 -7.13
CA THR A 79 4.62 -2.33 -7.06
C THR A 79 4.09 -1.75 -5.75
N THR A 80 4.69 -2.10 -4.61
CA THR A 80 4.28 -1.54 -3.31
C THR A 80 4.50 -0.03 -3.23
N LYS A 81 5.59 0.48 -3.81
CA LYS A 81 5.83 1.93 -3.91
C LYS A 81 4.76 2.61 -4.76
N ARG A 82 4.28 1.97 -5.83
CA ARG A 82 3.19 2.49 -6.67
C ARG A 82 1.89 2.66 -5.88
N ILE A 83 1.53 1.70 -5.02
CA ILE A 83 0.38 1.81 -4.11
C ILE A 83 0.52 3.05 -3.21
N LEU A 84 1.72 3.32 -2.68
CA LEU A 84 1.97 4.52 -1.88
C LEU A 84 1.84 5.82 -2.70
N CYS A 85 2.25 5.83 -3.97
CA CYS A 85 2.09 7.00 -4.83
C CYS A 85 0.62 7.26 -5.23
N TYR A 86 -0.20 6.21 -5.31
CA TYR A 86 -1.65 6.35 -5.39
C TYR A 86 -2.23 6.95 -4.10
N LEU A 87 -1.80 6.46 -2.93
CA LEU A 87 -2.20 7.02 -1.63
C LEU A 87 -1.81 8.49 -1.47
N TYR A 88 -0.69 8.91 -2.06
CA TYR A 88 -0.24 10.31 -2.02
C TYR A 88 -1.23 11.26 -2.70
N GLY A 89 -1.71 10.94 -3.90
CA GLY A 89 -2.69 11.80 -4.59
C GLY A 89 -4.13 11.59 -4.16
N THR A 90 -4.39 10.61 -3.29
CA THR A 90 -5.72 10.36 -2.70
C THR A 90 -5.70 10.53 -1.18
N LEU A 91 -4.83 11.41 -0.65
CA LEU A 91 -4.66 11.60 0.79
C LEU A 91 -5.94 12.05 1.50
N ASP A 92 -6.78 12.80 0.80
CA ASP A 92 -8.05 13.32 1.30
C ASP A 92 -9.19 12.31 1.22
N PHE A 93 -8.95 11.13 0.64
CA PHE A 93 -9.94 10.07 0.50
C PHE A 93 -9.82 9.11 1.70
N GLY A 94 -10.96 8.67 2.23
CA GLY A 94 -11.02 7.64 3.26
C GLY A 94 -12.33 7.63 4.03
N ILE A 95 -12.49 6.62 4.89
CA ILE A 95 -13.63 6.50 5.78
C ILE A 95 -13.32 7.23 7.09
N SER A 96 -14.23 8.12 7.50
CA SER A 96 -14.20 8.77 8.81
C SER A 96 -15.28 8.18 9.70
N TYR A 97 -14.90 7.71 10.88
CA TYR A 97 -15.85 7.27 11.91
C TYR A 97 -16.05 8.41 12.90
N SER A 98 -17.27 8.93 12.98
CA SER A 98 -17.69 9.89 14.00
C SER A 98 -18.73 9.25 14.91
N SER A 99 -18.60 9.44 16.21
CA SER A 99 -19.66 9.05 17.15
C SER A 99 -20.88 9.93 16.93
N SER A 100 -22.02 9.32 16.60
CA SER A 100 -23.32 10.01 16.60
C SER A 100 -24.01 9.75 17.94
N LYS A 101 -24.45 10.82 18.62
CA LYS A 101 -25.25 10.71 19.84
C LYS A 101 -26.71 10.33 19.57
N ASN A 102 -27.15 10.42 18.31
CA ASN A 102 -28.53 10.15 17.88
C ASN A 102 -28.54 8.98 16.89
N PHE A 103 -28.00 7.83 17.29
CA PHE A 103 -28.09 6.61 16.49
C PHE A 103 -29.35 5.85 16.93
N ASN A 104 -30.48 6.08 16.25
CA ASN A 104 -31.69 5.28 16.42
C ASN A 104 -31.62 4.10 15.43
N LEU A 105 -31.72 2.88 15.97
CA LEU A 105 -31.73 1.62 15.21
C LEU A 105 -33.17 1.18 14.95
#